data_AF-A0A7J6U868-F1
#
_entry.id   AF-A0A7J6U868-F1
#
_cell.length_a   1.000
_cell.length_b   1.000
_cell.length_c   1.000
_cell.angle_alpha   90.00
_cell.angle_beta   90.00
_cell.angle_gamma   90.00
#
_symmetry.space_group_name_H-M   'P 1'
#
loop_
_entity.id
_entity.type
_entity.pdbx_description
1 polymer ?
#
loop_
_entity_poly.entity_id
_entity_poly.type
_entity_poly.pdbx_seq_one_letter_code
_entity_poly.pdbx_strand_id
1 'polypeptide(L)'
;FGRESSDDEFGDDEGEEGSGEGRQADDDKHWSGGCPFMGNQNSTGEDRLEQELKALRATRATFETLFHDEQHEEMKSRGVRRWSRTATLNALFIFLYRDLPLLQMPFQFLQNLLEIDNGFTQWRLAHA
;
A
#
# COMPACT_ATOMS: atom_id res chain seq x y z
N PHE A 1 -1.26 -8.93 -65.17
CA PHE A 1 0.06 -9.40 -65.62
C PHE A 1 0.82 -9.87 -64.38
N GLY A 2 1.20 -11.14 -64.21
CA GLY A 2 1.03 -12.33 -65.06
C GLY A 2 2.32 -13.17 -65.07
N ARG A 3 2.22 -14.52 -65.00
CA ARG A 3 3.24 -15.52 -64.57
C ARG A 3 3.31 -15.68 -63.03
N GLU A 4 3.09 -16.83 -62.39
CA GLU A 4 2.98 -18.28 -62.76
C GLU A 4 4.28 -19.10 -62.90
N SER A 5 4.15 -20.42 -62.67
CA SER A 5 5.15 -21.51 -62.60
C SER A 5 6.00 -21.55 -61.30
N SER A 6 6.15 -22.65 -60.54
CA SER A 6 5.90 -24.11 -60.75
C SER A 6 6.88 -24.79 -61.74
N ASP A 7 7.39 -26.02 -61.60
CA ASP A 7 7.26 -27.15 -60.63
C ASP A 7 8.70 -27.75 -60.43
N ASP A 8 9.07 -28.83 -59.69
CA ASP A 8 8.44 -29.92 -58.90
C ASP A 8 9.07 -29.92 -57.46
N GLU A 9 9.38 -30.94 -56.62
CA GLU A 9 9.41 -32.44 -56.54
C GLU A 9 9.02 -32.83 -55.07
N PHE A 10 8.31 -33.92 -54.71
CA PHE A 10 8.49 -35.39 -54.82
C PHE A 10 9.59 -35.96 -53.88
N GLY A 11 9.30 -36.53 -52.69
CA GLY A 11 8.73 -37.86 -52.36
C GLY A 11 9.74 -38.57 -51.41
N ASP A 12 9.48 -39.53 -50.51
CA ASP A 12 8.30 -40.29 -50.01
C ASP A 12 8.50 -40.42 -48.47
N ASP A 13 7.52 -40.43 -47.55
CA ASP A 13 6.40 -41.34 -47.23
C ASP A 13 6.79 -42.72 -46.62
N GLU A 14 5.86 -43.25 -45.80
CA GLU A 14 5.89 -44.46 -44.95
C GLU A 14 6.89 -44.46 -43.75
N GLY A 15 6.53 -44.88 -42.53
CA GLY A 15 5.20 -45.23 -42.00
C GLY A 15 5.24 -46.44 -41.05
N GLU A 16 4.91 -46.26 -39.76
CA GLU A 16 4.52 -47.39 -38.89
C GLU A 16 3.61 -46.92 -37.74
N GLU A 17 2.44 -47.54 -37.59
CA GLU A 17 1.47 -47.24 -36.52
C GLU A 17 1.72 -48.12 -35.28
N GLY A 18 1.55 -47.56 -34.09
CA GLY A 18 1.70 -48.30 -32.82
C GLY A 18 0.77 -47.77 -31.73
N SER A 19 -0.37 -48.43 -31.54
CA SER A 19 -1.42 -48.00 -30.60
C SER A 19 -0.97 -48.00 -29.13
N GLY A 20 -1.21 -46.89 -28.42
CA GLY A 20 -0.94 -46.72 -27.00
C GLY A 20 -2.07 -45.96 -26.30
N GLU A 21 -2.87 -46.67 -25.52
CA GLU A 21 -4.09 -46.13 -24.88
C GLU A 21 -3.78 -45.46 -23.53
N GLY A 22 -4.67 -44.57 -23.09
CA GLY A 22 -4.79 -44.18 -21.68
C GLY A 22 -4.15 -42.84 -21.30
N ARG A 23 -4.98 -41.87 -20.92
CA ARG A 23 -4.54 -40.74 -20.09
C ARG A 23 -4.34 -41.26 -18.67
N GLN A 24 -3.18 -41.04 -18.07
CA GLN A 24 -3.08 -40.45 -16.73
C GLN A 24 -1.64 -39.96 -16.49
N ALA A 25 -1.47 -38.65 -16.29
CA ALA A 25 -0.21 -38.05 -15.86
C ALA A 25 -0.52 -37.22 -14.61
N ASP A 26 -0.51 -37.89 -13.45
CA ASP A 26 -0.94 -37.30 -12.19
C ASP A 26 0.11 -36.33 -11.63
N ASP A 27 -0.27 -35.04 -11.63
CA ASP A 27 -0.12 -34.15 -10.49
C ASP A 27 1.26 -33.79 -9.93
N ASP A 28 2.34 -33.94 -10.70
CA ASP A 28 3.58 -33.16 -10.53
C ASP A 28 3.37 -31.66 -10.89
N LYS A 29 2.51 -31.00 -10.11
CA LYS A 29 2.22 -29.56 -10.18
C LYS A 29 3.39 -28.74 -9.61
N HIS A 30 4.52 -28.78 -10.31
CA HIS A 30 5.58 -27.77 -10.14
C HIS A 30 4.94 -26.38 -10.24
N TRP A 31 5.10 -25.56 -9.20
CA TRP A 31 4.40 -24.30 -9.07
C TRP A 31 5.01 -23.22 -9.98
N SER A 32 4.66 -23.27 -11.27
CA SER A 32 4.99 -22.25 -12.27
C SER A 32 4.33 -20.88 -12.02
N GLY A 33 3.55 -20.75 -10.94
CA GLY A 33 2.98 -19.50 -10.46
C GLY A 33 4.02 -18.60 -9.81
N GLY A 34 4.97 -18.10 -10.61
CA GLY A 34 5.96 -17.12 -10.19
C GLY A 34 5.27 -15.90 -9.58
N CYS A 35 5.58 -15.61 -8.32
CA CYS A 35 4.88 -14.59 -7.54
C CYS A 35 4.92 -13.22 -8.25
N PRO A 36 3.77 -12.60 -8.60
CA PRO A 36 3.72 -11.32 -9.29
C PRO A 36 4.04 -10.12 -8.36
N PHE A 37 4.85 -10.34 -7.34
CA PHE A 37 5.26 -9.37 -6.33
C PHE A 37 6.67 -9.67 -5.81
N MET A 38 7.66 -9.35 -6.63
CA MET A 38 8.91 -8.70 -6.20
C MET A 38 9.65 -8.18 -7.46
N GLY A 39 9.06 -7.18 -8.13
CA GLY A 39 9.77 -6.46 -9.18
C GLY A 39 11.04 -5.82 -8.62
N ASN A 40 12.15 -5.94 -9.34
CA ASN A 40 13.47 -5.45 -8.92
C ASN A 40 13.40 -3.95 -8.56
N GLN A 41 13.38 -3.62 -7.27
CA GLN A 41 13.43 -2.23 -6.81
C GLN A 41 14.89 -1.76 -6.75
N ASN A 42 15.44 -1.50 -7.94
CA ASN A 42 16.70 -0.79 -8.14
C ASN A 42 16.54 0.72 -7.93
N SER A 43 15.81 1.14 -6.87
CA SER A 43 15.89 2.51 -6.39
C SER A 43 17.33 2.78 -6.01
N THR A 44 17.94 3.78 -6.66
CA THR A 44 19.29 4.20 -6.33
C THR A 44 19.32 4.77 -4.90
N GLY A 45 20.52 4.91 -4.33
CA GLY A 45 20.68 5.62 -3.06
C GLY A 45 20.12 7.05 -3.11
N GLU A 46 20.11 7.65 -4.31
CA GLU A 46 19.60 9.00 -4.58
C GLU A 46 18.06 9.01 -4.62
N ASP A 47 17.41 8.07 -5.33
CA ASP A 47 15.95 7.93 -5.36
C ASP A 47 15.37 7.75 -3.94
N ARG A 48 16.02 6.89 -3.14
CA ARG A 48 15.62 6.64 -1.76
C ARG A 48 15.81 7.89 -0.90
N LEU A 49 16.95 8.58 -1.03
CA LEU A 49 17.22 9.81 -0.30
C LEU A 49 16.21 10.91 -0.65
N GLU A 50 15.79 11.05 -1.92
CA GLU A 50 14.75 12.00 -2.30
C GLU A 50 13.40 11.65 -1.66
N GLN A 51 13.01 10.37 -1.62
CA GLN A 51 11.78 9.93 -0.95
C GLN A 51 11.80 10.25 0.55
N GLU A 52 12.90 9.97 1.25
CA GLU A 52 13.08 10.29 2.67
C GLU A 52 13.04 11.82 2.91
N LEU A 53 13.74 12.61 2.09
CA LEU A 53 13.69 14.08 2.14
C LEU A 53 12.28 14.64 1.86
N LYS A 54 11.53 14.05 0.94
CA LYS A 54 10.14 14.42 0.62
C LYS A 54 9.20 14.15 1.80
N ALA A 55 9.34 13.00 2.46
CA ALA A 55 8.59 12.67 3.68
C ALA A 55 8.92 13.61 4.85
N LEU A 56 10.19 13.97 5.04
CA LEU A 56 10.62 14.94 6.05
C LEU A 56 10.06 16.35 5.77
N ARG A 57 10.07 16.80 4.51
CA ARG A 57 9.48 18.10 4.10
C ARG A 57 7.97 18.13 4.37
N ALA A 58 7.23 17.09 4.01
CA ALA A 58 5.79 17.00 4.26
C ALA A 58 5.46 16.96 5.77
N THR A 59 6.24 16.21 6.55
CA THR A 59 6.13 16.17 8.02
C THR A 59 6.38 17.55 8.62
N ARG A 60 7.46 18.25 8.21
CA ARG A 60 7.75 19.63 8.66
C ARG A 60 6.59 20.58 8.37
N ALA A 61 6.07 20.61 7.15
CA ALA A 61 4.94 21.46 6.79
C ALA A 61 3.69 21.15 7.65
N THR A 62 3.46 19.88 7.97
CA THR A 62 2.36 19.45 8.86
C THR A 62 2.52 20.00 10.27
N PHE A 63 3.73 20.01 10.82
CA PHE A 63 4.04 20.67 12.10
C PHE A 63 3.96 22.20 12.01
N GLU A 64 4.34 22.82 10.90
CA GLU A 64 4.29 24.27 10.70
C GLU A 64 2.85 24.82 10.82
N THR A 65 1.86 24.07 10.34
CA THR A 65 0.42 24.35 10.55
C THR A 65 -0.10 24.14 11.98
N LEU A 66 0.70 23.61 12.92
CA LEU A 66 0.38 23.60 14.35
C LEU A 66 0.85 24.87 15.07
N PHE A 67 1.90 25.53 14.57
CA PHE A 67 2.46 26.72 15.21
C PHE A 67 1.77 28.02 14.78
N HIS A 68 1.24 28.10 13.56
CA HIS A 68 0.53 29.28 13.05
C HIS A 68 -1.00 29.12 13.17
N ASP A 69 -1.67 30.06 13.83
CA ASP A 69 -3.14 30.04 14.05
C ASP A 69 -3.94 30.08 12.74
N GLU A 70 -3.58 30.96 11.80
CA GLU A 70 -4.28 31.16 10.52
C GLU A 70 -4.28 29.87 9.67
N GLN A 71 -3.11 29.24 9.53
CA GLN A 71 -2.95 27.98 8.80
C GLN A 71 -3.72 26.82 9.47
N HIS A 72 -3.79 26.80 10.81
CA HIS A 72 -4.55 25.79 11.52
C HIS A 72 -6.07 25.95 11.28
N GLU A 73 -6.56 27.19 11.23
CA GLU A 73 -7.99 27.45 11.00
C GLU A 73 -8.38 27.24 9.51
N GLU A 74 -7.48 27.48 8.55
CA GLU A 74 -7.67 27.06 7.15
C GLU A 74 -7.77 25.53 7.02
N MET A 75 -6.86 24.79 7.68
CA MET A 75 -6.91 23.33 7.74
C MET A 75 -8.18 22.79 8.42
N LYS A 76 -8.82 23.58 9.28
CA LYS A 76 -10.08 23.27 9.96
C LYS A 76 -11.31 23.63 9.13
N SER A 77 -11.32 24.76 8.43
CA SER A 77 -12.40 25.14 7.50
C SER A 77 -12.47 24.20 6.29
N ARG A 78 -11.31 23.68 5.85
CA ARG A 78 -11.18 22.61 4.84
C ARG A 78 -11.57 21.21 5.35
N GLY A 79 -11.97 21.06 6.61
CA GLY A 79 -12.41 19.79 7.21
C GLY A 79 -11.29 18.77 7.48
N VAL A 80 -10.02 19.12 7.24
CA VAL A 80 -8.86 18.23 7.46
C VAL A 80 -8.56 18.07 8.95
N ARG A 81 -8.79 19.12 9.75
CA ARG A 81 -8.67 19.11 11.22
C ARG A 81 -10.03 19.33 11.87
N ARG A 82 -10.34 18.54 12.92
CA ARG A 82 -11.61 18.67 13.69
C ARG A 82 -11.46 19.46 15.00
N TRP A 83 -10.35 19.29 15.71
CA TRP A 83 -10.11 19.96 16.99
C TRP A 83 -9.58 21.39 16.79
N SER A 84 -9.69 22.24 17.82
CA SER A 84 -9.00 23.53 17.84
C SER A 84 -7.48 23.36 18.01
N ARG A 85 -6.71 24.37 17.61
CA ARG A 85 -5.24 24.37 17.79
C ARG A 85 -4.85 24.13 19.25
N THR A 86 -5.48 24.86 20.18
CA THR A 86 -5.25 24.73 21.63
C THR A 86 -5.57 23.32 22.15
N ALA A 87 -6.67 22.72 21.71
CA ALA A 87 -7.00 21.34 22.09
C ALA A 87 -5.97 20.33 21.54
N THR A 88 -5.50 20.53 20.31
CA THR A 88 -4.47 19.69 19.68
C THR A 88 -3.11 19.82 20.38
N LEU A 89 -2.71 21.04 20.76
CA LEU A 89 -1.48 21.30 21.53
C LEU A 89 -1.57 20.72 22.95
N ASN A 90 -2.71 20.86 23.64
CA ASN A 90 -2.91 20.26 24.97
C ASN A 90 -2.91 18.73 24.91
N ALA A 91 -3.52 18.12 23.89
CA ALA A 91 -3.42 16.68 23.67
C ALA A 91 -1.96 16.25 23.44
N LEU A 92 -1.24 16.92 22.54
CA LEU A 92 0.19 16.65 22.29
C LEU A 92 1.03 16.76 23.57
N PHE A 93 0.79 17.77 24.41
CA PHE A 93 1.42 17.93 25.72
C PHE A 93 1.14 16.73 26.64
N ILE A 94 -0.11 16.27 26.74
CA ILE A 94 -0.47 15.08 27.53
C ILE A 94 0.23 13.82 27.00
N PHE A 95 0.32 13.65 25.68
CA PHE A 95 1.03 12.52 25.07
C PHE A 95 2.56 12.56 25.32
N LEU A 96 3.18 13.74 25.27
CA LEU A 96 4.62 13.94 25.51
C LEU A 96 5.03 13.73 26.97
N TYR A 97 4.14 14.07 27.93
CA TYR A 97 4.42 14.01 29.36
C TYR A 97 3.60 12.94 30.11
N ARG A 98 3.08 11.94 29.40
CA ARG A 98 2.17 10.88 29.91
C ARG A 98 2.69 10.12 31.13
N ASP A 99 4.02 10.02 31.28
CA ASP A 99 4.67 9.27 32.34
C ASP A 99 4.66 10.03 33.69
N LEU A 100 4.28 11.32 33.70
CA LEU A 100 4.04 12.08 34.93
C LEU A 100 2.74 11.62 35.60
N PRO A 101 2.72 11.33 36.93
CA PRO A 101 1.55 10.79 37.61
C PRO A 101 0.32 11.72 37.55
N LEU A 102 0.52 13.03 37.44
CA LEU A 102 -0.54 14.03 37.28
C LEU A 102 -1.29 13.90 35.93
N LEU A 103 -0.64 13.37 34.89
CA LEU A 103 -1.17 13.32 33.52
C LEU A 103 -1.67 11.93 33.10
N GLN A 104 -1.53 10.92 33.95
CA GLN A 104 -1.99 9.55 33.65
C GLN A 104 -3.50 9.48 33.40
N MET A 105 -4.34 10.14 34.21
CA MET A 105 -5.80 10.13 34.01
C MET A 105 -6.22 10.90 32.74
N PRO A 106 -5.71 12.12 32.44
CA PRO A 106 -5.91 12.76 31.14
C PRO A 106 -5.45 11.92 29.94
N PHE A 107 -4.32 11.21 30.06
CA PHE A 107 -3.81 10.32 29.01
C PHE A 107 -4.75 9.13 28.77
N GLN A 108 -5.19 8.45 29.83
CA GLN A 108 -6.17 7.36 29.73
C GLN A 108 -7.50 7.82 29.10
N PHE A 109 -7.96 9.03 29.43
CA PHE A 109 -9.16 9.60 28.81
C PHE A 109 -9.01 9.79 27.29
N LEU A 110 -7.87 10.33 26.83
CA LEU A 110 -7.57 10.48 25.40
C LEU A 110 -7.42 9.13 24.69
N GLN A 111 -6.83 8.14 25.36
CA GLN A 111 -6.69 6.77 24.85
C GLN A 111 -8.07 6.10 24.66
N ASN A 112 -8.96 6.19 25.65
CA ASN A 112 -10.31 5.64 25.57
C ASN A 112 -11.13 6.27 24.41
N LEU A 113 -10.96 7.57 24.14
CA LEU A 113 -11.60 8.23 22.99
C LEU A 113 -11.11 7.68 21.65
N LEU A 114 -9.82 7.37 21.53
CA LEU A 114 -9.23 6.78 20.33
C LEU A 114 -9.72 5.33 20.12
N GLU A 115 -9.87 4.56 21.20
CA GLU A 115 -10.40 3.20 21.16
C GLU A 115 -11.87 3.15 20.70
N ILE A 116 -12.68 4.13 21.10
CA ILE A 116 -14.08 4.28 20.63
C ILE A 116 -14.14 4.56 19.12
N ASP A 117 -13.33 5.49 18.59
CA ASP A 117 -13.31 5.82 17.15
C ASP A 117 -12.79 4.64 16.29
N ASN A 118 -11.77 3.92 16.81
CA ASN A 118 -11.29 2.68 16.22
C ASN A 118 -12.39 1.59 16.22
N GLY A 119 -13.11 1.43 17.32
CA GLY A 119 -14.23 0.48 17.43
C GLY A 119 -15.36 0.77 16.43
N PHE A 120 -15.75 2.04 16.27
CA PHE A 120 -16.72 2.42 15.22
C PHE A 120 -16.19 2.19 13.81
N THR A 121 -14.89 2.40 13.57
CA THR A 121 -14.26 2.15 12.27
C THR A 121 -14.24 0.66 11.95
N GLN A 122 -13.86 -0.20 12.89
CA GLN A 122 -13.91 -1.65 12.75
C GLN A 122 -15.34 -2.16 12.54
N TRP A 123 -16.31 -1.66 13.32
CA TRP A 123 -17.73 -2.01 13.15
C TRP A 123 -18.21 -1.68 11.73
N ARG A 124 -17.91 -0.46 11.22
CA ARG A 124 -18.27 -0.05 9.85
C ARG A 124 -17.61 -0.92 8.77
N LEU A 125 -16.36 -1.33 8.95
CA LEU A 125 -15.65 -2.20 8.00
C LEU A 125 -16.17 -3.64 8.03
N ALA A 126 -16.67 -4.12 9.17
CA ALA A 126 -17.28 -5.44 9.31
C ALA A 126 -18.76 -5.51 8.87
N HIS A 127 -19.36 -4.38 8.49
CA HIS A 127 -20.76 -4.26 8.03
C HIS A 127 -20.85 -3.75 6.57
N ALA A 128 -19.74 -3.79 5.82
CA ALA A 128 -19.62 -3.34 4.42
C ALA A 128 -19.26 -4.50 3.49
#